data_AF-A0A511J9T8-F1
#
_entry.id   AF-A0A511J9T8-F1
#
_cell.length_a   1.000
_cell.length_b   1.000
_cell.length_c   1.000
_cell.angle_alpha   90.00
_cell.angle_beta   90.00
_cell.angle_gamma   90.00
#
_symmetry.space_group_name_H-M   'P 1'
#
loop_
_entity.id
_entity.type
_entity.pdbx_description
1 polymer ?
#
loop_
_entity_poly.entity_id
_entity_poly.type
_entity_poly.pdbx_seq_one_letter_code
_entity_poly.pdbx_strand_id
1 'polypeptide(L)'
;MSHTPGTSDDQALGSEGDSDQLPLEDTLVERGVGDLLDEGYSPPERERHTHYGETPWEERHRETIDQRIVQEEPEVWEQRPRITGDREERRAGRLVEDDGALAAGGNDTFARDAGVSGGAASAEEAAVHLIDEEYVPEEDYRDDDEDEV
;
A
#
# COMPACT_ATOMS: atom_id res chain seq x y z
N MET A 1 -8.93 5.51 42.29
CA MET A 1 -8.25 4.73 41.24
C MET A 1 -9.29 3.75 40.73
N SER A 2 -9.84 4.01 39.55
CA SER A 2 -10.77 3.09 38.87
C SER A 2 -10.00 1.82 38.56
N HIS A 3 -10.42 0.70 39.14
CA HIS A 3 -9.88 -0.61 38.85
C HIS A 3 -10.46 -1.05 37.51
N THR A 4 -9.68 -0.92 36.43
CA THR A 4 -9.98 -1.49 35.12
C THR A 4 -9.48 -2.93 35.11
N PRO A 5 -10.38 -3.92 35.10
CA PRO A 5 -10.01 -5.34 35.24
C PRO A 5 -8.96 -5.80 34.23
N GLY A 6 -9.00 -5.29 32.99
CA GLY A 6 -8.14 -5.70 31.88
C GLY A 6 -6.66 -5.29 31.95
N THR A 7 -6.20 -4.64 33.03
CA THR A 7 -4.76 -4.31 33.22
C THR A 7 -4.15 -5.00 34.45
N SER A 8 -4.93 -5.85 35.12
CA SER A 8 -4.49 -6.57 36.32
C SER A 8 -3.66 -7.78 35.92
N ASP A 9 -2.42 -7.90 36.39
CA ASP A 9 -1.58 -9.08 36.13
C ASP A 9 -2.18 -10.35 36.78
N ASP A 10 -2.39 -11.42 35.99
CA ASP A 10 -2.80 -12.72 36.54
C ASP A 10 -1.57 -13.50 37.00
N GLN A 11 -1.33 -13.46 38.31
CA GLN A 11 -0.18 -14.10 38.95
C GLN A 11 -0.13 -15.63 38.75
N ALA A 12 -1.22 -16.27 38.33
CA ALA A 12 -1.25 -17.71 38.07
C ALA A 12 -0.72 -18.08 36.67
N LEU A 13 -0.91 -17.20 35.67
CA LEU A 13 -0.58 -17.47 34.27
C LEU A 13 0.68 -16.74 33.79
N GLY A 14 1.17 -15.74 34.53
CA GLY A 14 2.35 -14.95 34.16
C GLY A 14 2.16 -14.14 32.86
N SER A 15 0.91 -14.03 32.41
CA SER A 15 0.46 -13.11 31.37
C SER A 15 -0.06 -11.85 32.02
N GLU A 16 0.24 -10.69 31.42
CA GLU A 16 -0.55 -9.47 31.62
C GLU A 16 -2.02 -9.89 31.47
N GLY A 17 -2.89 -9.61 32.45
CA GLY A 17 -4.21 -10.25 32.58
C GLY A 17 -5.26 -9.79 31.57
N ASP A 18 -4.85 -9.65 30.32
CA ASP A 18 -5.65 -9.44 29.13
C ASP A 18 -5.70 -10.73 28.29
N SER A 19 -6.01 -11.85 28.94
CA SER A 19 -6.32 -13.11 28.27
C SER A 19 -7.82 -13.29 28.03
N ASP A 20 -8.65 -12.55 28.76
CA ASP A 20 -10.10 -12.52 28.62
C ASP A 20 -10.54 -11.48 27.59
N GLN A 21 -11.64 -11.74 26.90
CA GLN A 21 -12.25 -10.74 26.01
C GLN A 21 -12.76 -9.53 26.82
N LEU A 22 -12.60 -8.32 26.29
CA LEU A 22 -13.10 -7.11 26.92
C LEU A 22 -14.64 -7.16 27.06
N PRO A 23 -15.19 -6.72 28.21
CA PRO A 23 -16.64 -6.61 28.37
C PRO A 23 -17.18 -5.53 27.42
N LEU A 24 -18.44 -5.66 27.01
CA LEU A 24 -19.06 -4.76 26.03
C LEU A 24 -18.92 -3.28 26.40
N GLU A 25 -19.03 -2.94 27.69
CA GLU A 25 -18.88 -1.58 28.22
C GLU A 25 -17.50 -0.96 28.00
N ASP A 26 -16.47 -1.80 27.82
CA ASP A 26 -15.10 -1.41 27.55
C ASP A 26 -14.75 -1.51 26.04
N THR A 27 -15.73 -1.85 25.20
CA THR A 27 -15.60 -1.87 23.73
C THR A 27 -16.45 -0.78 23.06
N LEU A 28 -16.06 -0.33 21.87
CA LEU A 28 -16.86 0.60 21.05
C LEU A 28 -17.82 -0.12 20.09
N VAL A 29 -18.18 -1.37 20.39
CA VAL A 29 -18.91 -2.25 19.47
C VAL A 29 -20.37 -2.33 19.88
N GLU A 30 -21.28 -1.77 19.07
CA GLU A 30 -22.72 -1.74 19.35
C GLU A 30 -23.47 -2.83 18.57
N ARG A 31 -23.23 -4.10 18.90
CA ARG A 31 -23.81 -5.24 18.17
C ARG A 31 -25.20 -5.68 18.66
N GLY A 32 -25.73 -5.05 19.71
CA GLY A 32 -27.09 -5.29 20.22
C GLY A 32 -27.24 -6.53 21.11
N VAL A 33 -26.14 -7.16 21.51
CA VAL A 33 -26.08 -8.26 22.50
C VAL A 33 -25.51 -7.75 23.82
N GLY A 34 -25.88 -8.38 24.95
CA GLY A 34 -25.40 -7.99 26.28
C GLY A 34 -23.96 -8.43 26.56
N ASP A 35 -23.60 -9.62 26.08
CA ASP A 35 -22.24 -10.16 26.06
C ASP A 35 -21.83 -10.44 24.61
N LEU A 36 -20.59 -10.13 24.23
CA LEU A 36 -20.05 -10.45 22.91
C LEU A 36 -20.02 -11.97 22.66
N LEU A 37 -19.91 -12.79 23.72
CA LEU A 37 -19.96 -14.24 23.63
C LEU A 37 -21.35 -14.81 23.33
N ASP A 38 -22.41 -14.02 23.50
CA ASP A 38 -23.79 -14.44 23.20
C ASP A 38 -24.10 -14.38 21.69
N GLU A 39 -23.24 -13.76 20.89
CA GLU A 39 -23.46 -13.74 19.45
C GLU A 39 -23.14 -15.10 18.80
N GLY A 40 -24.17 -15.70 18.20
CA GLY A 40 -24.00 -16.86 17.33
C GLY A 40 -23.46 -16.46 15.96
N TYR A 41 -22.38 -17.11 15.53
CA TYR A 41 -21.97 -17.08 14.13
C TYR A 41 -22.91 -17.94 13.28
N SER A 42 -23.53 -17.36 12.26
CA SER A 42 -24.30 -18.10 11.26
C SER A 42 -23.44 -18.24 9.99
N PRO A 43 -22.89 -19.43 9.71
CA PRO A 43 -22.19 -19.67 8.45
C PRO A 43 -23.12 -19.40 7.26
N PRO A 44 -22.58 -19.01 6.10
CA PRO A 44 -23.40 -18.82 4.91
C PRO A 44 -24.24 -20.07 4.60
N GLU A 45 -25.53 -19.88 4.35
CA GLU A 45 -26.52 -20.95 4.06
C GLU A 45 -26.28 -21.66 2.71
N ARG A 46 -25.27 -21.24 1.96
CA ARG A 46 -24.88 -21.80 0.66
C ARG A 46 -23.43 -22.23 0.70
N GLU A 47 -23.15 -23.29 -0.03
CA GLU A 47 -21.79 -23.74 -0.31
C GLU A 47 -21.00 -22.57 -0.93
N ARG A 48 -19.82 -22.30 -0.37
CA ARG A 48 -18.87 -21.38 -1.00
C ARG A 48 -18.33 -22.10 -2.24
N HIS A 49 -17.99 -21.33 -3.27
CA HIS A 49 -17.20 -21.89 -4.38
C HIS A 49 -15.92 -22.47 -3.77
N THR A 50 -15.72 -23.77 -3.96
CA THR A 50 -14.54 -24.48 -3.45
C THR A 50 -13.31 -23.88 -4.10
N HIS A 51 -12.38 -23.40 -3.27
CA HIS A 51 -11.07 -22.97 -3.74
C HIS A 51 -10.11 -24.16 -3.75
N TYR A 52 -9.11 -24.13 -4.62
CA TYR A 52 -8.10 -25.17 -4.61
C TYR A 52 -7.31 -25.09 -3.29
N GLY A 53 -7.06 -26.24 -2.67
CA GLY A 53 -6.33 -26.33 -1.39
C GLY A 53 -7.21 -26.65 -0.19
N GLU A 54 -8.52 -26.81 -0.37
CA GLU A 54 -9.43 -27.21 0.71
C GLU A 54 -9.45 -28.72 0.95
N THR A 55 -8.96 -29.54 0.01
CA THR A 55 -8.84 -30.99 0.20
C THR A 55 -7.41 -31.41 0.59
N PRO A 56 -7.25 -32.51 1.38
CA PRO A 56 -5.92 -33.01 1.73
C PRO A 56 -5.05 -33.39 0.53
N TRP A 57 -5.66 -33.71 -0.62
CA TRP A 57 -4.92 -34.01 -1.84
C TRP A 57 -4.35 -32.73 -2.46
N GLU A 58 -5.14 -31.66 -2.56
CA GLU A 58 -4.72 -30.38 -3.12
C GLU A 58 -3.63 -29.72 -2.27
N GLU A 59 -3.74 -29.77 -0.94
CA GLU A 59 -2.72 -29.22 -0.03
C GLU A 59 -1.34 -29.87 -0.26
N ARG A 60 -1.31 -31.18 -0.53
CA ARG A 60 -0.07 -31.91 -0.85
C ARG A 60 0.49 -31.55 -2.22
N HIS A 61 -0.36 -31.30 -3.21
CA HIS A 61 0.07 -31.01 -4.58
C HIS A 61 0.35 -29.52 -4.79
N ARG A 62 -0.15 -28.65 -3.90
CA ARG A 62 -0.12 -27.18 -3.96
C ARG A 62 -0.71 -26.63 -5.26
N GLU A 63 -0.92 -25.33 -5.30
CA GLU A 63 -1.35 -24.63 -6.51
C GLU A 63 -0.18 -24.40 -7.46
N THR A 64 -0.48 -24.43 -8.76
CA THR A 64 0.45 -23.94 -9.78
C THR A 64 0.37 -22.42 -9.90
N ILE A 65 1.40 -21.79 -10.47
CA ILE A 65 1.38 -20.35 -10.77
C ILE A 65 0.22 -20.00 -11.70
N ASP A 66 -0.07 -20.83 -12.70
CA ASP A 66 -1.19 -20.60 -13.62
C ASP A 66 -2.54 -20.60 -12.89
N GLN A 67 -2.73 -21.51 -11.92
CA GLN A 67 -3.94 -21.55 -11.09
C GLN A 67 -4.10 -20.31 -10.23
N ARG A 68 -2.99 -19.76 -9.71
CA ARG A 68 -3.00 -18.51 -8.94
C ARG A 68 -3.34 -17.30 -9.82
N ILE A 69 -2.77 -17.21 -11.01
CA ILE A 69 -3.03 -16.12 -11.96
C ILE A 69 -4.51 -16.04 -12.32
N VAL A 70 -5.20 -17.17 -12.48
CA VAL A 70 -6.65 -17.19 -12.79
C VAL A 70 -7.51 -16.67 -11.63
N GLN A 71 -7.02 -16.77 -10.40
CA GLN A 71 -7.71 -16.27 -9.20
C GLN A 71 -7.45 -14.78 -8.94
N GLU A 72 -6.39 -14.21 -9.51
CA GLU A 72 -6.02 -12.80 -9.34
C GLU A 72 -6.92 -11.88 -10.19
N GLU A 73 -7.32 -10.74 -9.64
CA GLU A 73 -7.99 -9.66 -10.38
C GLU A 73 -6.91 -8.75 -11.00
N PRO A 74 -6.89 -8.54 -12.33
CA PRO A 74 -5.90 -7.69 -12.96
C PRO A 74 -5.96 -6.25 -12.46
N GLU A 75 -4.80 -5.65 -12.17
CA GLU A 75 -4.73 -4.24 -11.82
C GLU A 75 -5.17 -3.36 -13.01
N VAL A 76 -6.01 -2.36 -12.73
CA VAL A 76 -6.49 -1.41 -13.75
C VAL A 76 -5.56 -0.19 -13.78
N TRP A 77 -4.52 -0.24 -14.63
CA TRP A 77 -3.53 0.82 -14.79
C TRP A 77 -4.08 2.11 -15.42
N GLU A 78 -5.21 2.03 -16.14
CA GLU A 78 -5.86 3.18 -16.80
C GLU A 78 -6.65 4.07 -15.83
N GLN A 79 -6.94 3.56 -14.62
CA GLN A 79 -7.58 4.36 -13.58
C GLN A 79 -6.51 5.14 -12.82
N ARG A 80 -6.32 6.41 -13.22
CA ARG A 80 -5.51 7.35 -12.43
C ARG A 80 -6.04 7.33 -10.99
N PRO A 81 -5.20 7.01 -9.98
CA PRO A 81 -5.66 6.87 -8.61
C PRO A 81 -6.38 8.14 -8.19
N ARG A 82 -7.52 8.01 -7.50
CA ARG A 82 -8.17 9.17 -6.91
C ARG A 82 -7.18 9.80 -5.95
N ILE A 83 -6.73 11.00 -6.29
CA ILE A 83 -5.90 11.81 -5.42
C ILE A 83 -6.82 12.23 -4.26
N THR A 84 -6.72 11.54 -3.12
CA THR A 84 -7.19 12.06 -1.84
C THR A 84 -6.39 13.33 -1.56
N GLY A 85 -7.04 14.41 -1.13
CA GLY A 85 -6.50 15.78 -1.13
C GLY A 85 -5.21 16.04 -0.33
N ASP A 86 -4.66 15.03 0.36
CA ASP A 86 -3.33 15.08 1.00
C ASP A 86 -2.17 14.77 0.03
N ARG A 87 -2.45 14.42 -1.22
CA ARG A 87 -1.41 14.12 -2.22
C ARG A 87 -1.20 15.33 -3.12
N GLU A 88 0.03 15.83 -3.18
CA GLU A 88 0.40 16.88 -4.13
C GLU A 88 0.32 16.34 -5.56
N GLU A 89 -0.51 16.99 -6.40
CA GLU A 89 -0.85 16.50 -7.76
C GLU A 89 0.35 16.42 -8.70
N ARG A 90 1.35 17.27 -8.49
CA ARG A 90 2.55 17.35 -9.34
C ARG A 90 3.73 16.55 -8.82
N ARG A 91 3.61 15.83 -7.71
CA ARG A 91 4.72 15.07 -7.15
C ARG A 91 5.18 13.96 -8.11
N ALA A 92 6.48 13.86 -8.34
CA ALA A 92 7.06 12.78 -9.14
C ALA A 92 7.03 11.45 -8.37
N GLY A 93 6.83 10.33 -9.08
CA GLY A 93 6.95 8.99 -8.53
C GLY A 93 8.39 8.47 -8.53
N ARG A 94 8.55 7.14 -8.43
CA ARG A 94 9.84 6.46 -8.50
C ARG A 94 10.39 6.55 -9.93
N LEU A 95 11.55 7.19 -10.08
CA LEU A 95 12.25 7.25 -11.36
C LEU A 95 13.08 5.97 -11.58
N VAL A 96 12.89 5.34 -12.72
CA VAL A 96 13.66 4.17 -13.18
C VAL A 96 14.38 4.52 -14.47
N GLU A 97 15.53 3.91 -14.71
CA GLU A 97 16.33 4.13 -15.92
C GLU A 97 15.47 3.97 -17.20
N ASP A 98 15.65 4.89 -18.14
CA ASP A 98 15.08 4.76 -19.48
C ASP A 98 16.04 3.97 -20.39
N ASP A 99 15.84 2.64 -20.46
CA ASP A 99 16.62 1.75 -21.32
C ASP A 99 16.61 2.14 -22.82
N GLY A 100 15.60 2.90 -23.26
CA GLY A 100 15.46 3.34 -24.65
C GLY A 100 16.19 4.65 -24.95
N ALA A 101 16.56 5.42 -23.93
CA ALA A 101 17.21 6.70 -24.10
C ALA A 101 18.70 6.60 -24.43
N LEU A 102 19.35 5.48 -24.09
CA LEU A 102 20.76 5.22 -24.37
C LEU A 102 21.08 5.26 -25.89
N ALA A 103 20.08 4.99 -26.74
CA ALA A 103 20.22 5.04 -28.20
C ALA A 103 20.31 6.48 -28.76
N ALA A 104 20.02 7.51 -27.95
CA ALA A 104 20.03 8.91 -28.38
C ALA A 104 21.43 9.55 -28.39
N GLY A 105 22.48 8.86 -27.92
CA GLY A 105 23.88 9.26 -28.11
C GLY A 105 24.34 10.49 -27.31
N GLY A 106 23.56 10.97 -26.34
CA GLY A 106 23.94 12.04 -25.41
C GLY A 106 24.64 11.51 -24.15
N ASN A 107 25.31 12.40 -23.41
CA ASN A 107 25.84 12.11 -22.06
C ASN A 107 24.76 12.25 -20.97
N ASP A 108 23.53 12.56 -21.38
CA ASP A 108 22.42 12.82 -20.48
C ASP A 108 21.81 11.51 -19.96
N THR A 109 21.41 11.51 -18.68
CA THR A 109 20.74 10.38 -18.06
C THR A 109 19.23 10.63 -18.04
N PHE A 110 18.48 9.71 -18.63
CA PHE A 110 17.02 9.79 -18.70
C PHE A 110 16.39 8.74 -17.78
N ALA A 111 15.22 9.06 -17.25
CA ALA A 111 14.45 8.17 -16.41
C ALA A 111 12.96 8.29 -16.71
N ARG A 112 12.21 7.21 -16.49
CA ARG A 112 10.74 7.18 -16.56
C ARG A 112 10.15 7.13 -15.16
N ASP A 113 9.04 7.83 -14.96
CA ASP A 113 8.23 7.72 -13.74
C ASP A 113 7.47 6.39 -13.75
N ALA A 114 7.81 5.49 -12.81
CA ALA A 114 7.17 4.20 -12.61
C ALA A 114 6.08 4.22 -11.52
N GLY A 115 5.65 5.42 -11.09
CA GLY A 115 4.63 5.63 -10.07
C GLY A 115 5.19 5.61 -8.64
N VAL A 116 4.32 5.93 -7.67
CA VAL A 116 4.71 6.06 -6.26
C VAL A 116 4.89 4.69 -5.60
N SER A 117 6.07 4.45 -5.03
CA SER A 117 6.33 3.26 -4.20
C SER A 117 5.78 3.46 -2.80
N GLY A 118 4.49 3.20 -2.60
CA GLY A 118 3.84 2.99 -1.31
C GLY A 118 4.28 3.91 -0.16
N GLY A 119 3.82 5.16 -0.13
CA GLY A 119 3.64 6.04 1.05
C GLY A 119 4.85 6.40 1.95
N ALA A 120 5.95 5.65 1.91
CA ALA A 120 7.09 5.76 2.81
C ALA A 120 8.29 6.46 2.15
N ALA A 121 8.02 7.32 1.18
CA ALA A 121 9.05 8.13 0.54
C ALA A 121 9.68 9.10 1.56
N SER A 122 10.98 9.34 1.39
CA SER A 122 11.69 10.29 2.25
C SER A 122 11.16 11.73 2.04
N ALA A 123 11.48 12.64 2.97
CA ALA A 123 11.11 14.05 2.82
C ALA A 123 11.70 14.70 1.56
N GLU A 124 12.90 14.30 1.15
CA GLU A 124 13.57 14.82 -0.06
C GLU A 124 12.92 14.28 -1.33
N GLU A 125 12.63 12.98 -1.35
CA GLU A 125 11.86 12.35 -2.42
C GLU A 125 10.43 12.90 -2.49
N ALA A 126 9.93 13.44 -1.38
CA ALA A 126 8.66 14.15 -1.34
C ALA A 126 8.65 15.55 -1.91
N ALA A 127 9.81 16.20 -2.00
CA ALA A 127 9.92 17.55 -2.52
C ALA A 127 9.98 17.61 -4.06
N VAL A 128 10.24 16.48 -4.73
CA VAL A 128 10.37 16.41 -6.19
C VAL A 128 9.00 16.48 -6.87
N HIS A 129 8.83 17.43 -7.79
CA HIS A 129 7.59 17.64 -8.54
C HIS A 129 7.86 18.00 -10.00
N LEU A 130 6.87 17.74 -10.85
CA LEU A 130 6.84 18.11 -12.25
C LEU A 130 6.59 19.62 -12.38
N ILE A 131 7.41 20.26 -13.20
CA ILE A 131 7.24 21.66 -13.60
C ILE A 131 6.87 21.64 -15.08
N ASP A 132 5.86 22.41 -15.45
CA ASP A 132 5.49 22.55 -16.86
C ASP A 132 6.65 23.22 -17.61
N GLU A 133 7.11 22.61 -18.70
CA GLU A 133 8.17 23.20 -19.53
C GLU A 133 7.64 24.47 -20.20
N GLU A 134 8.14 25.63 -19.76
CA GLU A 134 8.00 26.85 -20.54
C GLU A 134 8.92 26.72 -21.75
N TYR A 135 8.36 26.82 -22.96
CA TYR A 135 9.17 26.83 -24.18
C TYR A 135 10.11 28.03 -24.15
N VAL A 136 11.38 27.78 -23.83
CA VAL A 136 12.45 28.77 -23.92
C VAL A 136 13.05 28.65 -25.32
N PRO A 137 12.98 29.71 -26.16
CA PRO A 137 13.63 29.68 -27.47
C PRO A 137 15.13 29.41 -27.31
N GLU A 138 15.74 28.64 -28.22
CA GLU A 138 17.18 28.33 -28.20
C GLU A 138 18.06 29.59 -28.11
N GLU A 139 17.58 30.75 -28.57
CA GLU A 139 18.30 32.03 -28.51
C GLU A 139 18.49 32.62 -27.09
N ASP A 140 17.74 32.16 -26.09
CA ASP A 140 17.88 32.60 -24.70
C ASP A 140 18.81 31.70 -23.86
N TYR A 141 19.27 30.57 -24.41
CA TYR A 141 20.41 29.82 -23.88
C TYR A 141 21.69 30.56 -24.30
N ARG A 142 21.97 31.70 -23.66
CA ARG A 142 23.27 32.37 -23.81
C ARG A 142 24.32 31.52 -23.10
N ASP A 143 25.24 30.96 -23.87
CA ASP A 143 26.53 30.51 -23.35
C ASP A 143 27.22 31.72 -22.70
N ASP A 144 27.20 31.79 -21.37
CA ASP A 144 27.87 32.83 -20.59
C ASP A 144 29.40 32.58 -20.50
N ASP A 145 29.97 31.81 -21.43
CA ASP A 145 31.34 31.27 -21.40
C ASP A 145 32.26 31.81 -22.51
N GLU A 146 31.90 32.88 -23.21
CA GLU A 146 32.81 33.57 -24.14
C GLU A 146 32.93 35.06 -23.81
N ASP A 147 33.68 35.43 -22.76
CA ASP A 147 34.46 36.67 -22.70
C ASP A 147 35.30 36.77 -21.41
N GLU A 148 36.49 36.16 -21.40
CA GLU A 148 37.64 36.77 -20.68
C GLU A 148 38.95 36.42 -21.39
N VAL A 149 39.46 37.36 -22.19
CA VAL A 149 40.84 37.42 -22.72
C VAL A 149 41.54 38.67 -22.23
#